data_AF-A0A8T5JNN5-F1
#
_entry.id   AF-A0A8T5JNN5-F1
#
_cell.length_a   1.000
_cell.length_b   1.000
_cell.length_c   1.000
_cell.angle_alpha   90.00
_cell.angle_beta   90.00
_cell.angle_gamma   90.00
#
_symmetry.space_group_name_H-M   'P 1'
#
loop_
_entity.id
_entity.type
_entity.pdbx_description
1 polymer ?
#
loop_
_entity_poly.entity_id
_entity_poly.type
_entity_poly.pdbx_seq_one_letter_code
_entity_poly.pdbx_strand_id
1 'polypeptide(L)'
;MSEINSSDTVGEKVMDKMVSEIVDKNRKLMDKQKNPTPHETAKFGKLVPTLIEKGIDSIDLSMFDDATRTKLLNEVGDECLKKGKMAEAIKAFMFVQNKDKLTAIGKNYETVGLFSNAIDVYALAQNVDALNILGERCAKDAKFADAIRAFKAAKNHDKLRLVGDECVRREKWDSALEIYKTIDDKQKLVELGDKCFKHPFFNYAAKAYELAEDRDKLSKLGDECIKQGLVSTAYEVYKLAGNSIMIEFIKSNFSQK
;
A
#
# COMPACT_ATOMS: atom_id res chain seq x y z
N MET A 1 44.75 -43.70 44.35
CA MET A 1 43.84 -43.85 43.19
C MET A 1 43.21 -42.49 42.93
N SER A 2 43.60 -41.82 41.86
CA SER A 2 42.78 -40.87 41.07
C SER A 2 43.68 -40.16 40.06
N GLU A 3 44.00 -40.86 38.97
CA GLU A 3 44.38 -40.21 37.72
C GLU A 3 43.08 -39.72 37.07
N ILE A 4 42.93 -38.40 36.89
CA ILE A 4 41.83 -37.81 36.13
C ILE A 4 42.44 -36.92 35.04
N ASN A 5 42.40 -37.50 33.84
CA ASN A 5 42.21 -36.90 32.51
C ASN A 5 42.66 -35.45 32.28
N SER A 6 43.88 -35.31 31.72
CA SER A 6 44.34 -34.09 31.06
C SER A 6 43.94 -33.99 29.58
N SER A 7 43.08 -34.88 29.07
CA SER A 7 42.70 -34.96 27.64
C SER A 7 41.54 -34.04 27.26
N ASP A 8 40.70 -33.63 28.21
CA ASP A 8 39.44 -32.94 27.90
C ASP A 8 39.63 -31.43 27.61
N THR A 9 40.67 -30.80 28.15
CA THR A 9 40.92 -29.36 27.95
C THR A 9 41.52 -28.98 26.60
N VAL A 10 42.05 -29.95 25.84
CA VAL A 10 42.67 -29.69 24.53
C VAL A 10 41.62 -29.72 23.42
N GLY A 11 40.66 -30.65 23.51
CA GLY A 11 39.55 -30.76 22.54
C GLY A 11 38.64 -29.53 22.53
N GLU A 12 38.36 -28.99 23.72
CA GLU A 12 37.50 -27.80 23.90
C GLU A 12 38.11 -26.55 23.26
N LYS A 13 39.40 -26.30 23.50
CA LYS A 13 40.13 -25.16 22.89
C LYS A 13 40.25 -25.25 21.37
N VAL A 14 40.31 -26.45 20.81
CA VAL A 14 40.38 -26.66 19.36
C VAL A 14 39.01 -26.42 18.73
N MET A 15 37.93 -26.86 19.37
CA MET A 15 36.56 -26.58 18.91
C MET A 15 36.24 -25.08 18.93
N ASP A 16 36.56 -24.37 20.01
CA ASP A 16 36.31 -22.92 20.10
C ASP A 16 37.03 -22.14 19.01
N LYS A 17 38.29 -22.53 18.71
CA LYS A 17 39.06 -21.90 17.64
C LYS A 17 38.44 -22.16 16.27
N MET A 18 38.05 -23.40 15.99
CA MET A 18 37.34 -23.76 14.74
C MET A 18 36.01 -23.03 14.59
N VAL A 19 35.22 -22.93 15.66
CA VAL A 19 33.95 -22.21 15.64
C VAL A 19 34.17 -20.73 15.37
N SER A 20 35.17 -20.10 16.02
CA SER A 20 35.50 -18.69 15.74
C SER A 20 35.93 -18.45 14.29
N GLU A 21 36.72 -19.36 13.72
CA GLU A 21 37.20 -19.27 12.34
C GLU A 21 36.06 -19.45 11.33
N ILE A 22 35.11 -20.35 11.61
CA ILE A 22 33.89 -20.53 10.80
C ILE A 22 33.00 -19.30 10.86
N VAL A 23 32.79 -18.74 12.06
CA VAL A 23 31.99 -17.52 12.26
C VAL A 23 32.60 -16.34 11.52
N ASP A 24 33.91 -16.14 11.60
CA ASP A 24 34.61 -15.06 10.88
C ASP A 24 34.61 -15.27 9.37
N LYS A 25 34.74 -16.51 8.90
CA LYS A 25 34.69 -16.82 7.46
C LYS A 25 33.29 -16.61 6.90
N ASN A 26 32.25 -16.99 7.65
CA ASN A 26 30.86 -16.76 7.29
C ASN A 26 30.51 -15.27 7.32
N ARG A 27 31.00 -14.51 8.30
CA ARG A 27 30.87 -13.05 8.34
C ARG A 27 31.50 -12.39 7.12
N LYS A 28 32.73 -12.78 6.76
CA LYS A 28 33.43 -12.27 5.55
C LYS A 28 32.73 -12.63 4.25
N LEU A 29 32.08 -13.80 4.16
CA LEU A 29 31.29 -14.20 2.99
C LEU A 29 29.99 -13.40 2.89
N MET A 30 29.31 -13.16 4.02
CA MET A 30 28.11 -12.33 4.10
C MET A 30 28.42 -10.86 3.77
N ASP A 31 29.55 -10.33 4.23
CA ASP A 31 29.99 -8.97 3.91
C ASP A 31 30.40 -8.81 2.44
N LYS A 32 31.01 -9.84 1.83
CA LYS A 32 31.29 -9.88 0.38
C LYS A 32 30.04 -9.94 -0.48
N GLN A 33 28.95 -10.54 0.01
CA GLN A 33 27.66 -10.53 -0.68
C GLN A 33 26.92 -9.19 -0.51
N LYS A 34 27.17 -8.45 0.57
CA LYS A 34 26.58 -7.13 0.81
C LYS A 34 27.33 -5.97 0.15
N ASN A 35 28.65 -6.10 -0.09
CA ASN A 35 29.48 -5.06 -0.70
C ASN A 35 30.42 -5.66 -1.77
N PRO A 36 30.16 -5.46 -3.08
CA PRO A 36 31.07 -5.90 -4.13
C PRO A 36 32.40 -5.14 -4.08
N THR A 37 33.51 -5.84 -4.29
CA THR A 37 34.86 -5.25 -4.34
C THR A 37 35.02 -4.29 -5.53
N PRO A 38 35.84 -3.22 -5.44
CA PRO A 38 36.04 -2.20 -6.49
C PRO A 38 36.48 -2.71 -7.87
N HIS A 39 36.86 -3.99 -7.99
CA HIS A 39 37.31 -4.59 -9.24
C HIS A 39 36.17 -5.17 -10.10
N GLU A 40 34.96 -5.42 -9.55
CA GLU A 40 33.81 -5.90 -10.33
C GLU A 40 33.08 -4.76 -11.05
N THR A 41 33.03 -3.56 -10.43
CA THR A 41 32.46 -2.33 -10.99
C THR A 41 33.15 -1.86 -12.29
N ALA A 42 34.38 -2.32 -12.54
CA ALA A 42 35.11 -2.01 -13.78
C ALA A 42 34.54 -2.73 -15.01
N LYS A 43 33.78 -3.82 -14.85
CA LYS A 43 33.28 -4.63 -15.98
C LYS A 43 32.16 -3.95 -16.77
N PHE A 44 31.40 -3.03 -16.16
CA PHE A 44 30.28 -2.37 -16.83
C PHE A 44 30.50 -0.87 -17.11
N GLY A 45 31.74 -0.38 -16.94
CA GLY A 45 32.03 1.06 -16.94
C GLY A 45 31.59 1.83 -18.18
N LYS A 46 31.52 1.18 -19.36
CA LYS A 46 30.96 1.79 -20.58
C LYS A 46 29.47 1.49 -20.80
N LEU A 47 28.98 0.36 -20.26
CA LEU A 47 27.60 -0.08 -20.45
C LEU A 47 26.62 0.72 -19.60
N VAL A 48 26.96 1.01 -18.34
CA VAL A 48 26.08 1.76 -17.42
C VAL A 48 25.76 3.16 -17.96
N PRO A 49 26.72 3.99 -18.39
CA PRO A 49 26.41 5.30 -18.98
C PRO A 49 25.52 5.20 -20.23
N THR A 50 25.81 4.26 -21.13
CA THR A 50 25.01 4.06 -22.35
C THR A 50 23.58 3.64 -22.05
N LEU A 51 23.37 2.78 -21.05
CA LEU A 51 22.03 2.38 -20.59
C LEU A 51 21.25 3.55 -20.00
N ILE A 52 21.92 4.44 -19.25
CA ILE A 52 21.31 5.63 -18.66
C ILE A 52 20.94 6.67 -19.74
N GLU A 53 21.74 6.80 -20.79
CA GLU A 53 21.48 7.74 -21.90
C GLU A 53 20.38 7.26 -22.84
N LYS A 54 20.40 5.98 -23.21
CA LYS A 54 19.41 5.39 -24.13
C LYS A 54 18.11 4.97 -23.44
N GLY A 55 18.12 4.81 -22.12
CA GLY A 55 17.02 4.26 -21.34
C GLY A 55 17.03 2.73 -21.31
N ILE A 56 16.58 2.17 -20.19
CA ILE A 56 16.64 0.72 -19.94
C ILE A 56 15.72 -0.07 -20.88
N ASP A 57 14.64 0.53 -21.37
CA ASP A 57 13.67 -0.14 -22.26
C ASP A 57 14.14 -0.28 -23.70
N SER A 58 15.14 0.50 -24.13
CA SER A 58 15.58 0.53 -25.53
C SER A 58 16.66 -0.50 -25.83
N ILE A 59 17.15 -1.22 -24.80
CA ILE A 59 18.27 -2.15 -24.93
C ILE A 59 17.81 -3.55 -24.54
N ASP A 60 17.98 -4.48 -25.48
CA ASP A 60 17.78 -5.90 -25.20
C ASP A 60 18.93 -6.43 -24.33
N LEU A 61 18.59 -6.91 -23.13
CA LEU A 61 19.52 -7.52 -22.18
C LEU A 61 19.41 -9.05 -22.16
N SER A 62 18.70 -9.67 -23.11
CA SER A 62 18.51 -11.12 -23.23
C SER A 62 19.82 -11.89 -23.42
N MET A 63 20.86 -11.22 -23.94
CA MET A 63 22.18 -11.80 -24.13
C MET A 63 22.97 -12.03 -22.83
N PHE A 64 22.55 -11.43 -21.72
CA PHE A 64 23.17 -11.63 -20.42
C PHE A 64 22.43 -12.71 -19.63
N ASP A 65 23.18 -13.53 -18.90
CA ASP A 65 22.59 -14.41 -17.90
C ASP A 65 21.90 -13.60 -16.78
N ASP A 66 20.97 -14.23 -16.07
CA ASP A 66 20.15 -13.56 -15.06
C ASP A 66 20.98 -12.92 -13.94
N ALA A 67 22.10 -13.52 -13.54
CA ALA A 67 22.95 -12.97 -12.48
C ALA A 67 23.70 -11.72 -12.97
N THR A 68 24.26 -11.77 -14.18
CA THR A 68 24.92 -10.61 -14.81
C THR A 68 23.95 -9.47 -15.08
N ARG A 69 22.76 -9.78 -15.62
CA ARG A 69 21.68 -8.79 -15.84
C ARG A 69 21.26 -8.13 -14.53
N THR A 70 21.13 -8.92 -13.47
CA THR A 70 20.78 -8.42 -12.13
C THR A 70 21.86 -7.47 -11.59
N LYS A 71 23.13 -7.85 -11.67
CA LYS A 71 24.24 -6.97 -11.24
C LYS A 71 24.26 -5.66 -12.03
N LEU A 72 24.18 -5.73 -13.36
CA LEU A 72 24.20 -4.56 -14.25
C LEU A 72 23.06 -3.59 -13.95
N LEU A 73 21.82 -4.09 -13.84
CA LEU A 73 20.66 -3.23 -13.57
C LEU A 73 20.71 -2.62 -12.17
N ASN A 74 21.27 -3.31 -11.17
CA ASN A 74 21.51 -2.72 -9.86
C ASN A 74 22.54 -1.58 -9.93
N GLU A 75 23.63 -1.73 -10.69
CA GLU A 75 24.59 -0.64 -10.89
C GLU A 75 24.00 0.55 -11.66
N VAL A 76 23.19 0.29 -12.69
CA VAL A 76 22.44 1.35 -13.40
C VAL A 76 21.53 2.09 -12.43
N GLY A 77 20.79 1.35 -11.58
CA GLY A 77 19.93 1.94 -10.57
C GLY A 77 20.70 2.83 -9.59
N ASP A 78 21.81 2.35 -9.05
CA ASP A 78 22.66 3.10 -8.12
C ASP A 78 23.27 4.35 -8.76
N GLU A 79 23.69 4.26 -10.02
CA GLU A 79 24.24 5.40 -10.74
C GLU A 79 23.15 6.43 -11.11
N CYS A 80 21.94 5.98 -11.44
CA CYS A 80 20.78 6.86 -11.60
C CYS A 80 20.44 7.62 -10.31
N LEU A 81 20.50 6.95 -9.15
CA LEU A 81 20.28 7.61 -7.85
C LEU A 81 21.29 8.73 -7.60
N LYS A 82 22.59 8.49 -7.85
CA LYS A 82 23.64 9.52 -7.70
C LYS A 82 23.40 10.74 -8.61
N LYS A 83 22.83 10.52 -9.78
CA LYS A 83 22.50 11.57 -10.76
C LYS A 83 21.14 12.23 -10.52
N GLY A 84 20.40 11.84 -9.48
CA GLY A 84 19.05 12.35 -9.19
C GLY A 84 17.95 11.85 -10.13
N LYS A 85 18.24 10.85 -10.97
CA LYS A 85 17.29 10.23 -11.92
C LYS A 85 16.46 9.15 -11.23
N MET A 86 15.54 9.58 -10.36
CA MET A 86 14.79 8.68 -9.48
C MET A 86 13.86 7.70 -10.23
N ALA A 87 13.20 8.15 -11.31
CA ALA A 87 12.26 7.31 -12.05
C ALA A 87 12.98 6.13 -12.74
N GLU A 88 14.13 6.41 -13.35
CA GLU A 88 14.98 5.42 -14.00
C GLU A 88 15.60 4.45 -12.97
N ALA A 89 15.97 4.96 -11.80
CA ALA A 89 16.45 4.11 -10.70
C ALA A 89 15.37 3.13 -10.22
N ILE A 90 14.16 3.62 -9.94
CA ILE A 90 13.02 2.76 -9.53
C ILE A 90 12.77 1.70 -10.59
N LYS A 91 12.78 2.09 -11.87
CA LYS A 91 12.57 1.16 -12.97
C LYS A 91 13.65 0.08 -13.04
N ALA A 92 14.92 0.46 -12.89
CA ALA A 92 16.04 -0.48 -12.85
C ALA A 92 15.86 -1.51 -11.72
N PHE A 93 15.55 -1.03 -10.51
CA PHE A 93 15.36 -1.90 -9.35
C PHE A 93 14.09 -2.76 -9.43
N MET A 94 13.04 -2.28 -10.10
CA MET A 94 11.82 -3.04 -10.35
C MET A 94 12.10 -4.25 -11.26
N PHE A 95 12.90 -4.08 -12.33
CA PHE A 95 13.24 -5.18 -13.24
C PHE A 95 13.98 -6.33 -12.56
N VAL A 96 14.78 -6.02 -11.54
CA VAL A 96 15.52 -7.01 -10.75
C VAL A 96 14.85 -7.36 -9.43
N GLN A 97 13.65 -6.83 -9.18
CA GLN A 97 12.89 -6.98 -7.93
C GLN A 97 13.72 -6.70 -6.67
N ASN A 98 14.61 -5.69 -6.72
CA ASN A 98 15.44 -5.32 -5.57
C ASN A 98 14.62 -4.53 -4.54
N LYS A 99 13.96 -5.27 -3.64
CA LYS A 99 13.07 -4.74 -2.60
C LYS A 99 13.80 -3.81 -1.61
N ASP A 100 15.06 -4.09 -1.30
CA ASP A 100 15.83 -3.29 -0.34
C ASP A 100 16.12 -1.90 -0.89
N LYS A 101 16.55 -1.81 -2.15
CA LYS A 101 16.81 -0.53 -2.82
C LYS A 101 15.53 0.26 -3.05
N LEU A 102 14.45 -0.39 -3.47
CA LEU A 102 13.14 0.25 -3.58
C LEU A 102 12.67 0.78 -2.22
N THR A 103 12.79 -0.01 -1.15
CA THR A 103 12.46 0.43 0.21
C THR A 103 13.28 1.65 0.62
N ALA A 104 14.58 1.68 0.33
CA ALA A 104 15.43 2.83 0.62
C ALA A 104 14.98 4.10 -0.12
N ILE A 105 14.56 3.97 -1.40
CA ILE A 105 13.98 5.10 -2.16
C ILE A 105 12.67 5.57 -1.54
N GLY A 106 11.78 4.64 -1.14
CA GLY A 106 10.54 4.97 -0.44
C GLY A 106 10.80 5.77 0.84
N LYS A 107 11.80 5.36 1.62
CA LYS A 107 12.24 6.08 2.83
C LYS A 107 12.78 7.47 2.51
N ASN A 108 13.52 7.63 1.42
CA ASN A 108 13.97 8.95 0.98
C ASN A 108 12.78 9.87 0.65
N TYR A 109 11.77 9.37 -0.08
CA TYR A 109 10.54 10.13 -0.34
C TYR A 109 9.80 10.52 0.95
N GLU A 110 9.75 9.61 1.92
CA GLU A 110 9.16 9.88 3.23
C GLU A 110 9.89 11.02 3.97
N THR A 111 11.23 11.04 3.95
CA THR A 111 12.02 12.09 4.62
C THR A 111 11.80 13.49 4.04
N VAL A 112 11.50 13.59 2.74
CA VAL A 112 11.19 14.87 2.08
C VAL A 112 9.68 15.19 2.09
N GLY A 113 8.86 14.37 2.73
CA GLY A 113 7.41 14.58 2.86
C GLY A 113 6.59 14.22 1.62
N LEU A 114 7.16 13.55 0.63
CA LEU A 114 6.48 13.10 -0.58
C LEU A 114 5.80 11.73 -0.36
N PHE A 115 4.78 11.70 0.50
CA PHE A 115 4.16 10.45 0.97
C PHE A 115 3.49 9.63 -0.14
N SER A 116 2.80 10.27 -1.08
CA SER A 116 2.21 9.58 -2.24
C SER A 116 3.27 8.77 -3.01
N ASN A 117 4.43 9.38 -3.30
CA ASN A 117 5.54 8.71 -3.99
C ASN A 117 6.15 7.59 -3.13
N ALA A 118 6.29 7.81 -1.81
CA ALA A 118 6.77 6.79 -0.90
C ALA A 118 5.85 5.55 -0.89
N ILE A 119 4.53 5.75 -0.87
CA ILE A 119 3.53 4.67 -0.92
C ILE A 119 3.68 3.87 -2.22
N ASP A 120 3.78 4.54 -3.37
CA ASP A 120 3.90 3.87 -4.66
C ASP A 120 5.18 3.02 -4.71
N VAL A 121 6.30 3.53 -4.21
CA VAL A 121 7.57 2.79 -4.18
C VAL A 121 7.54 1.65 -3.16
N TYR A 122 6.96 1.84 -1.97
CA TYR A 122 6.81 0.76 -1.00
C TYR A 122 5.88 -0.35 -1.50
N ALA A 123 4.84 0.00 -2.27
CA ALA A 123 3.96 -0.97 -2.92
C ALA A 123 4.73 -1.80 -3.96
N LEU A 124 5.57 -1.16 -4.79
CA LEU A 124 6.47 -1.86 -5.72
C LEU A 124 7.46 -2.77 -4.99
N ALA A 125 7.99 -2.33 -3.85
CA ALA A 125 8.87 -3.12 -2.99
C ALA A 125 8.14 -4.26 -2.24
N GLN A 126 6.80 -4.28 -2.25
CA GLN A 126 5.96 -5.14 -1.41
C GLN A 126 6.30 -5.01 0.08
N ASN A 127 6.70 -3.82 0.53
CA ASN A 127 7.06 -3.56 1.92
C ASN A 127 5.82 -3.20 2.74
N VAL A 128 5.10 -4.24 3.19
CA VAL A 128 3.84 -4.12 3.93
C VAL A 128 4.02 -3.37 5.25
N ASP A 129 5.14 -3.60 5.96
CA ASP A 129 5.41 -2.94 7.24
C ASP A 129 5.60 -1.43 7.07
N ALA A 130 6.40 -1.01 6.09
CA ALA A 130 6.59 0.40 5.79
C ALA A 130 5.28 1.10 5.36
N LEU A 131 4.46 0.43 4.54
CA LEU A 131 3.13 0.92 4.16
C LEU A 131 2.22 1.10 5.38
N ASN A 132 2.19 0.14 6.30
CA ASN A 132 1.39 0.24 7.51
C ASN A 132 1.85 1.41 8.40
N ILE A 133 3.16 1.54 8.64
CA ILE A 133 3.72 2.63 9.45
C ILE A 133 3.43 3.99 8.83
N LEU A 134 3.62 4.13 7.52
CA LEU A 134 3.36 5.37 6.81
C LEU A 134 1.86 5.71 6.82
N GLY A 135 1.01 4.71 6.57
CA GLY A 135 -0.44 4.86 6.62
C GLY A 135 -0.94 5.32 8.00
N GLU A 136 -0.39 4.78 9.09
CA GLU A 136 -0.72 5.20 10.45
C GLU A 136 -0.32 6.65 10.71
N ARG A 137 0.86 7.07 10.22
CA ARG A 137 1.31 8.45 10.33
C ARG A 137 0.40 9.40 9.56
N CYS A 138 0.10 9.07 8.29
CA CYS A 138 -0.83 9.85 7.47
C CYS A 138 -2.22 9.95 8.12
N ALA A 139 -2.73 8.88 8.73
CA ALA A 139 -4.01 8.89 9.43
C ALA A 139 -3.99 9.83 10.66
N LYS A 140 -2.91 9.80 11.46
CA LYS A 140 -2.73 10.71 12.61
C LYS A 140 -2.69 12.17 12.17
N ASP A 141 -2.04 12.46 11.05
CA ASP A 141 -1.92 13.79 10.46
C ASP A 141 -3.17 14.23 9.67
N ALA A 142 -4.27 13.46 9.73
CA ALA A 142 -5.50 13.68 8.97
C ALA A 142 -5.34 13.71 7.44
N LYS A 143 -4.24 13.15 6.92
CA LYS A 143 -4.00 12.93 5.49
C LYS A 143 -4.67 11.62 5.04
N PHE A 144 -6.00 11.59 5.11
CA PHE A 144 -6.78 10.37 4.90
C PHE A 144 -6.58 9.75 3.52
N ALA A 145 -6.44 10.55 2.45
CA ALA A 145 -6.21 10.03 1.11
C ALA A 145 -4.94 9.17 1.00
N ASP A 146 -3.82 9.67 1.57
CA ASP A 146 -2.55 8.92 1.60
C ASP A 146 -2.66 7.69 2.53
N ALA A 147 -3.31 7.82 3.69
CA ALA A 147 -3.51 6.70 4.61
C ALA A 147 -4.31 5.56 3.96
N ILE A 148 -5.40 5.89 3.26
CA ILE A 148 -6.25 4.95 2.53
C ILE A 148 -5.42 4.25 1.44
N ARG A 149 -4.65 5.01 0.64
CA ARG A 149 -3.78 4.43 -0.40
C ARG A 149 -2.76 3.47 0.19
N ALA A 150 -2.10 3.86 1.29
CA ALA A 150 -1.10 3.02 1.97
C ALA A 150 -1.71 1.71 2.47
N PHE A 151 -2.84 1.76 3.17
CA PHE A 151 -3.47 0.55 3.71
C PHE A 151 -4.13 -0.32 2.63
N LYS A 152 -4.64 0.26 1.53
CA LYS A 152 -5.07 -0.49 0.34
C LYS A 152 -3.90 -1.25 -0.29
N ALA A 153 -2.76 -0.59 -0.47
CA ALA A 153 -1.55 -1.23 -0.99
C ALA A 153 -1.02 -2.34 -0.06
N ALA A 154 -1.13 -2.14 1.26
CA ALA A 154 -0.79 -3.13 2.27
C ALA A 154 -1.83 -4.26 2.44
N LYS A 155 -3.01 -4.14 1.78
CA LYS A 155 -4.19 -5.01 1.98
C LYS A 155 -4.60 -5.15 3.46
N ASN A 156 -4.45 -4.08 4.23
CA ASN A 156 -4.74 -4.08 5.66
C ASN A 156 -6.17 -3.59 5.93
N HIS A 157 -7.12 -4.53 5.88
CA HIS A 157 -8.55 -4.23 6.05
C HIS A 157 -8.89 -3.68 7.45
N ASP A 158 -8.23 -4.17 8.50
CA ASP A 158 -8.47 -3.70 9.87
C ASP A 158 -8.06 -2.24 10.04
N LYS A 159 -6.90 -1.86 9.51
CA LYS A 159 -6.45 -0.45 9.53
C LYS A 159 -7.33 0.43 8.65
N LEU A 160 -7.76 -0.05 7.49
CA LEU A 160 -8.74 0.66 6.67
C LEU A 160 -10.04 0.91 7.44
N ARG A 161 -10.58 -0.09 8.15
CA ARG A 161 -11.78 0.06 8.98
C ARG A 161 -11.59 1.14 10.05
N LEU A 162 -10.46 1.16 10.75
CA LEU A 162 -10.15 2.19 11.75
C LEU A 162 -10.08 3.60 11.14
N VAL A 163 -9.47 3.74 9.95
CA VAL A 163 -9.47 5.02 9.23
C VAL A 163 -10.89 5.41 8.82
N GLY A 164 -11.71 4.44 8.39
CA GLY A 164 -13.13 4.65 8.09
C GLY A 164 -13.90 5.18 9.29
N ASP A 165 -13.73 4.57 10.45
CA ASP A 165 -14.38 5.00 11.70
C ASP A 165 -13.96 6.42 12.09
N GLU A 166 -12.68 6.76 11.92
CA GLU A 166 -12.14 8.10 12.15
C GLU A 166 -12.68 9.12 11.12
N CYS A 167 -12.81 8.74 9.84
CA CYS A 167 -13.44 9.58 8.82
C CYS A 167 -14.90 9.88 9.18
N VAL A 168 -15.66 8.89 9.63
CA VAL A 168 -17.03 9.06 10.13
C VAL A 168 -17.08 10.03 11.30
N ARG A 169 -16.17 9.89 12.27
CA ARG A 169 -16.09 10.76 13.45
C ARG A 169 -15.82 12.22 13.08
N ARG A 170 -15.10 12.46 11.98
CA ARG A 170 -14.78 13.79 11.46
C ARG A 170 -15.69 14.24 10.30
N GLU A 171 -16.81 13.56 10.09
CA GLU A 171 -17.79 13.87 9.04
C GLU A 171 -17.20 13.89 7.62
N LYS A 172 -16.14 13.10 7.38
CA LYS A 172 -15.54 12.88 6.06
C LYS A 172 -16.24 11.73 5.35
N TRP A 173 -17.49 11.96 4.97
CA TRP A 173 -18.41 10.95 4.45
C TRP A 173 -17.92 10.26 3.17
N ASP A 174 -17.38 11.02 2.20
CA ASP A 174 -16.87 10.45 0.94
C ASP A 174 -15.73 9.45 1.18
N SER A 175 -14.77 9.81 2.05
CA SER A 175 -13.65 8.92 2.41
C SER A 175 -14.13 7.68 3.16
N ALA A 176 -15.08 7.82 4.09
CA ALA A 176 -15.66 6.69 4.81
C ALA A 176 -16.40 5.72 3.86
N LEU A 177 -17.20 6.24 2.93
CA LEU A 177 -17.88 5.44 1.90
C LEU A 177 -16.88 4.67 1.03
N GLU A 178 -15.83 5.34 0.54
CA GLU A 178 -14.81 4.71 -0.28
C GLU A 178 -14.12 3.56 0.47
N ILE A 179 -13.79 3.77 1.74
CA ILE A 179 -13.16 2.77 2.60
C ILE A 179 -14.08 1.56 2.77
N TYR A 180 -15.30 1.76 3.27
CA TYR A 180 -16.21 0.65 3.59
C TYR A 180 -16.64 -0.12 2.35
N LYS A 181 -16.80 0.56 1.21
CA LYS A 181 -16.96 -0.08 -0.09
C LYS A 181 -15.75 -0.93 -0.47
N THR A 182 -14.53 -0.41 -0.28
CA THR A 182 -13.31 -1.14 -0.67
C THR A 182 -13.12 -2.42 0.15
N ILE A 183 -13.51 -2.41 1.43
CA ILE A 183 -13.40 -3.58 2.31
C ILE A 183 -14.66 -4.46 2.34
N ASP A 184 -15.67 -4.13 1.51
CA ASP A 184 -16.97 -4.80 1.45
C ASP A 184 -17.65 -4.99 2.83
N ASP A 185 -17.53 -3.98 3.70
CA ASP A 185 -18.09 -4.02 5.05
C ASP A 185 -19.52 -3.46 5.04
N LYS A 186 -20.48 -4.32 4.67
CA LYS A 186 -21.91 -3.99 4.59
C LYS A 186 -22.46 -3.46 5.91
N GLN A 187 -22.02 -4.01 7.04
CA GLN A 187 -22.45 -3.55 8.36
C GLN A 187 -22.01 -2.10 8.59
N LYS A 188 -20.75 -1.77 8.30
CA LYS A 188 -20.25 -0.39 8.43
C LYS A 188 -20.90 0.59 7.46
N LEU A 189 -21.24 0.15 6.25
CA LEU A 189 -22.03 0.95 5.31
C LEU A 189 -23.43 1.26 5.87
N VAL A 190 -24.11 0.29 6.48
CA VAL A 190 -25.40 0.53 7.15
C VAL A 190 -25.25 1.50 8.33
N GLU A 191 -24.24 1.31 9.20
CA GLU A 191 -23.97 2.22 10.33
C GLU A 191 -23.68 3.65 9.88
N LEU A 192 -22.94 3.81 8.78
CA LEU A 192 -22.68 5.10 8.14
C LEU A 192 -23.97 5.71 7.60
N GLY A 193 -24.79 4.92 6.91
CA GLY A 193 -26.10 5.36 6.43
C GLY A 193 -27.00 5.83 7.56
N ASP A 194 -27.04 5.10 8.68
CA ASP A 194 -27.83 5.47 9.87
C ASP A 194 -27.37 6.79 10.50
N LYS A 195 -26.06 7.04 10.54
CA LYS A 195 -25.50 8.32 10.98
C LYS A 195 -25.88 9.45 10.02
N CYS A 196 -25.69 9.24 8.72
CA CYS A 196 -26.07 10.19 7.67
C CYS A 196 -27.58 10.41 7.55
N PHE A 197 -28.41 9.53 8.09
CA PHE A 197 -29.87 9.67 8.14
C PHE A 197 -30.34 10.56 9.30
N LYS A 198 -29.63 10.53 10.42
CA LYS A 198 -29.94 11.37 11.60
C LYS A 198 -29.64 12.85 11.37
N HIS A 199 -28.70 13.14 10.49
CA HIS A 199 -28.43 14.47 9.97
C HIS A 199 -29.05 14.53 8.57
N PRO A 200 -29.48 15.68 8.02
CA PRO A 200 -30.18 15.76 6.73
C PRO A 200 -29.26 15.50 5.51
N PHE A 201 -28.36 14.52 5.59
CA PHE A 201 -27.40 14.11 4.57
C PHE A 201 -27.94 12.92 3.76
N PHE A 202 -29.15 13.05 3.23
CA PHE A 202 -29.87 11.96 2.56
C PHE A 202 -29.12 11.35 1.38
N ASN A 203 -28.35 12.15 0.63
CA ASN A 203 -27.55 11.65 -0.48
C ASN A 203 -26.47 10.66 -0.01
N TYR A 204 -25.84 10.90 1.14
CA TYR A 204 -24.84 10.00 1.69
C TYR A 204 -25.49 8.77 2.31
N ALA A 205 -26.64 8.93 2.98
CA ALA A 205 -27.41 7.80 3.50
C ALA A 205 -27.87 6.85 2.39
N ALA A 206 -28.42 7.40 1.30
CA ALA A 206 -28.85 6.63 0.13
C ALA A 206 -27.69 5.84 -0.48
N LYS A 207 -26.57 6.49 -0.76
CA LYS A 207 -25.36 5.83 -1.29
C LYS A 207 -24.85 4.73 -0.36
N ALA A 208 -24.86 4.97 0.95
CA ALA A 208 -24.40 3.99 1.92
C ALA A 208 -25.30 2.74 1.93
N TYR A 209 -26.62 2.92 1.97
CA TYR A 209 -27.58 1.81 1.95
C TYR A 209 -27.62 1.09 0.60
N GLU A 210 -27.45 1.80 -0.51
CA GLU A 210 -27.31 1.20 -1.85
C GLU A 210 -26.09 0.28 -1.91
N LEU A 211 -24.93 0.75 -1.45
CA LEU A 211 -23.71 -0.06 -1.40
C LEU A 211 -23.82 -1.23 -0.41
N ALA A 212 -24.62 -1.09 0.65
CA ALA A 212 -24.91 -2.17 1.58
C ALA A 212 -25.99 -3.14 1.07
N GLU A 213 -26.66 -2.83 -0.05
CA GLU A 213 -27.81 -3.54 -0.60
C GLU A 213 -29.03 -3.60 0.36
N ASP A 214 -29.17 -2.62 1.26
CA ASP A 214 -30.25 -2.55 2.25
C ASP A 214 -31.48 -1.81 1.70
N ARG A 215 -32.33 -2.58 1.00
CA ARG A 215 -33.56 -2.07 0.36
C ARG A 215 -34.61 -1.56 1.37
N ASP A 216 -34.62 -2.13 2.57
CA ASP A 216 -35.56 -1.74 3.61
C ASP A 216 -35.21 -0.35 4.16
N LYS A 217 -33.92 -0.09 4.41
CA LYS A 217 -33.45 1.24 4.82
C LYS A 217 -33.57 2.27 3.70
N LEU A 218 -33.35 1.90 2.45
CA LEU A 218 -33.64 2.77 1.31
C LEU A 218 -35.13 3.14 1.26
N SER A 219 -36.04 2.18 1.43
CA SER A 219 -37.48 2.48 1.44
C SER A 219 -37.86 3.43 2.57
N LYS A 220 -37.35 3.21 3.79
CA LYS A 220 -37.56 4.11 4.95
C LYS A 220 -36.98 5.51 4.72
N LEU A 221 -35.83 5.62 4.05
CA LEU A 221 -35.25 6.89 3.66
C LEU A 221 -36.16 7.63 2.68
N GLY A 222 -36.74 6.91 1.71
CA GLY A 222 -37.74 7.44 0.78
C GLY A 222 -38.97 7.98 1.50
N ASP A 223 -39.49 7.24 2.49
CA ASP A 223 -40.64 7.68 3.30
C ASP A 223 -40.36 9.00 4.01
N GLU A 224 -39.16 9.13 4.58
CA GLU A 224 -38.74 10.34 5.27
C GLU A 224 -38.56 11.52 4.31
N CYS A 225 -37.99 11.30 3.12
CA CYS A 225 -37.90 12.33 2.08
C CYS A 225 -39.29 12.84 1.66
N ILE A 226 -40.30 11.96 1.54
CA ILE A 226 -41.69 12.38 1.25
C ILE A 226 -42.26 13.26 2.37
N LYS A 227 -42.09 12.86 3.64
CA LYS A 227 -42.55 13.65 4.79
C LYS A 227 -41.95 15.05 4.83
N GLN A 228 -40.70 15.19 4.38
CA GLN A 228 -40.00 16.47 4.31
C GLN A 228 -40.26 17.25 3.01
N GLY A 229 -41.12 16.74 2.11
CA GLY A 229 -41.43 17.37 0.83
C GLY A 229 -40.34 17.25 -0.24
N LEU A 230 -39.32 16.41 -0.02
CA LEU A 230 -38.20 16.16 -0.94
C LEU A 230 -38.58 15.09 -1.97
N VAL A 231 -39.61 15.35 -2.77
CA VAL A 231 -40.23 14.36 -3.67
C VAL A 231 -39.25 13.82 -4.72
N SER A 232 -38.41 14.68 -5.30
CA SER A 232 -37.40 14.27 -6.30
C SER A 232 -36.37 13.30 -5.71
N THR A 233 -35.86 13.60 -4.50
CA THR A 233 -34.94 12.72 -3.79
C THR A 233 -35.62 11.40 -3.39
N ALA A 234 -36.86 11.45 -2.90
CA ALA A 234 -37.62 10.24 -2.56
C ALA A 234 -37.78 9.32 -3.76
N TYR A 235 -38.10 9.88 -4.94
CA TYR A 235 -38.24 9.13 -6.19
C TYR A 235 -36.97 8.34 -6.54
N GLU A 236 -35.81 9.00 -6.53
CA GLU A 236 -34.53 8.34 -6.82
C GLU A 236 -34.20 7.28 -5.75
N VAL A 237 -34.45 7.56 -4.48
CA VAL A 237 -34.21 6.57 -3.40
C VAL A 237 -35.12 5.34 -3.54
N TYR A 238 -36.40 5.50 -3.88
CA TYR A 238 -37.28 4.34 -4.12
C TYR A 238 -36.86 3.53 -5.34
N LYS A 239 -36.32 4.18 -6.37
CA LYS A 239 -35.73 3.51 -7.53
C LYS A 239 -34.54 2.65 -7.13
N LEU A 240 -33.64 3.17 -6.28
CA LEU A 240 -32.55 2.39 -5.70
C LEU A 240 -33.07 1.22 -4.84
N ALA A 241 -34.16 1.43 -4.09
CA ALA A 241 -34.78 0.37 -3.28
C ALA A 241 -35.49 -0.72 -4.11
N GLY A 242 -35.80 -0.43 -5.39
CA GLY A 242 -36.66 -1.28 -6.21
C GLY A 242 -38.15 -1.25 -5.80
N ASN A 243 -38.61 -0.19 -5.13
CA ASN A 243 -39.98 -0.04 -4.66
C ASN A 243 -40.89 0.54 -5.76
N SER A 244 -41.33 -0.32 -6.69
CA SER A 244 -42.14 0.07 -7.85
C SER A 244 -43.46 0.74 -7.48
N ILE A 245 -44.08 0.34 -6.37
CA ILE A 245 -45.35 0.90 -5.90
C ILE A 245 -45.18 2.40 -5.58
N MET A 246 -44.15 2.75 -4.81
CA MET A 246 -43.90 4.15 -4.44
C MET A 246 -43.43 5.00 -5.61
N ILE A 247 -42.67 4.42 -6.55
CA ILE A 247 -42.26 5.09 -7.79
C ILE A 247 -43.49 5.53 -8.60
N GLU A 248 -44.44 4.61 -8.84
CA GLU A 248 -45.67 4.92 -9.60
C GLU A 248 -46.60 5.86 -8.85
N PHE A 249 -46.66 5.75 -7.52
CA PHE A 249 -47.38 6.71 -6.68
C PHE A 249 -46.82 8.13 -6.86
N ILE A 250 -45.50 8.30 -6.80
CA ILE A 250 -44.87 9.62 -6.97
C ILE A 250 -45.15 10.16 -8.37
N LYS A 251 -44.99 9.35 -9.41
CA LYS A 251 -45.27 9.77 -10.79
C LYS A 251 -46.70 10.26 -10.96
N SER A 252 -47.66 9.49 -10.48
CA SER A 252 -49.09 9.76 -10.68
C SER A 252 -49.56 11.02 -9.94
N ASN A 253 -48.94 11.35 -8.80
CA ASN A 253 -49.40 12.44 -7.94
C ASN A 253 -48.54 13.71 -8.03
N PHE A 254 -47.29 13.61 -8.49
CA PHE A 254 -46.33 14.72 -8.42
C PHE A 254 -45.63 15.06 -9.75
N SER A 255 -45.79 14.28 -10.84
CA SER A 255 -45.15 14.57 -12.14
C SER A 255 -45.85 15.59 -13.04
N GLN A 256 -46.92 16.27 -12.56
CA GLN A 256 -47.72 17.21 -13.36
C GLN A 256 -47.56 18.70 -12.95
N LYS A 257 -46.38 19.13 -12.50
CA LYS A 257 -46.09 20.56 -12.28
C LYS A 257 -44.76 20.98 -12.88
#